data_AF-A0A1Y2L3P2-F1
#
_entry.id   AF-A0A1Y2L3P2-F1
#
_cell.length_a   1.000
_cell.length_b   1.000
_cell.length_c   1.000
_cell.angle_alpha   90.00
_cell.angle_beta   90.00
_cell.angle_gamma   90.00
#
_symmetry.space_group_name_H-M   'P 1'
#
loop_
_entity.id
_entity.type
_entity.pdbx_description
1 polymer ?
#
loop_
_entity_poly.entity_id
_entity_poly.type
_entity_poly.pdbx_seq_one_letter_code
_entity_poly.pdbx_strand_id
1 'polypeptide(L)'
;MIEDDYLYTKGGIKGFGAKMRKFFGSGRFWLRAFAVIVVLCLIYYPVGMLMVQKIDDNPDFSGDYQGGSHAVATAIGLIDREVNQHQWTANDPFFMPGSALDNMPNFQTGIIYALSRFSIELSDQIGRARGSSQVDSDLDNAAGVLKFRGDKWVFDPSISLLPGVSSEQQYRQAIAALRRYNERLAAGNAAFERRADNLQETLARFSNDLGSASALLDNKVAHPSVFDTTADDVFYATKGRLYAYSLILRDLGTDFENILNERQVSQVWAEMVASLQAASQLDPIMVINGSADGIILPNHLAGLGFYLLRARTQMNEIISILQR
;
A
#
# COMPACT_ATOMS: atom_id res chain seq x y z
N MET A 1 57.26 53.96 -39.97
CA MET A 1 57.98 52.76 -39.51
C MET A 1 57.50 52.49 -38.10
N ILE A 2 56.67 51.46 -37.94
CA ILE A 2 56.65 50.53 -36.78
C ILE A 2 56.17 51.18 -35.46
N GLU A 3 55.13 50.72 -34.75
CA GLU A 3 54.38 49.47 -34.79
C GLU A 3 53.03 49.68 -34.10
N ASP A 4 52.06 48.93 -34.60
CA ASP A 4 50.77 48.65 -33.99
C ASP A 4 50.92 48.06 -32.57
N ASP A 5 49.98 48.39 -31.68
CA ASP A 5 49.15 47.34 -31.09
C ASP A 5 47.91 47.96 -30.42
N TYR A 6 46.85 48.00 -31.22
CA TYR A 6 45.52 47.66 -30.73
C TYR A 6 45.62 46.33 -29.97
N LEU A 7 45.01 46.22 -28.79
CA LEU A 7 44.21 45.05 -28.35
C LEU A 7 43.94 45.09 -26.83
N TYR A 8 42.67 45.36 -26.50
CA TYR A 8 41.86 44.54 -25.61
C TYR A 8 42.30 44.26 -24.15
N THR A 9 41.53 44.87 -23.24
CA THR A 9 40.97 44.29 -22.01
C THR A 9 41.91 43.59 -21.02
N LYS A 10 42.20 44.23 -19.87
CA LYS A 10 42.59 43.47 -18.65
C LYS A 10 42.33 44.15 -17.29
N GLY A 11 41.35 45.04 -17.19
CA GLY A 11 40.98 45.69 -15.91
C GLY A 11 39.76 45.11 -15.21
N GLY A 12 38.74 44.65 -15.95
CA GLY A 12 37.43 44.32 -15.37
C GLY A 12 37.29 42.89 -14.80
N ILE A 13 38.07 41.93 -15.30
CA ILE A 13 37.80 40.50 -15.06
C ILE A 13 38.72 39.90 -13.97
N LYS A 14 39.96 40.41 -13.80
CA LYS A 14 40.92 39.86 -12.81
C LYS A 14 40.56 40.15 -11.35
N GLY A 15 39.95 41.31 -11.05
CA GLY A 15 39.59 41.70 -9.67
C GLY A 15 38.33 41.01 -9.13
N PHE A 16 37.34 40.79 -10.00
CA PHE A 16 36.11 40.09 -9.65
C PHE A 16 36.35 38.59 -9.41
N GLY A 17 37.11 37.93 -10.30
CA GLY A 17 37.48 36.53 -10.15
C GLY A 17 38.32 36.24 -8.89
N ALA A 18 39.25 37.13 -8.52
CA ALA A 18 40.07 36.97 -7.32
C ALA A 18 39.29 37.19 -6.00
N LYS A 19 38.34 38.15 -5.97
CA LYS A 19 37.42 38.34 -4.83
C LYS A 19 36.44 37.18 -4.70
N MET A 20 35.87 36.69 -5.80
CA MET A 20 35.03 35.49 -5.84
C MET A 20 35.81 34.28 -5.28
N ARG A 21 37.04 34.04 -5.75
CA ARG A 21 37.87 32.91 -5.29
C ARG A 21 38.22 32.99 -3.79
N LYS A 22 38.37 34.19 -3.22
CA LYS A 22 38.61 34.40 -1.78
C LYS A 22 37.33 34.26 -0.94
N PHE A 23 36.17 34.60 -1.51
CA PHE A 23 34.86 34.45 -0.89
C PHE A 23 34.43 32.97 -0.83
N PHE A 24 34.49 32.27 -1.96
CA PHE A 24 34.27 30.82 -2.06
C PHE A 24 35.40 29.97 -1.46
N GLY A 25 36.58 30.54 -1.22
CA GLY A 25 37.71 29.87 -0.57
C GLY A 25 37.73 29.99 0.96
N SER A 26 36.81 30.74 1.57
CA SER A 26 36.76 30.85 3.03
C SER A 26 35.92 29.72 3.64
N GLY A 27 36.48 28.98 4.62
CA GLY A 27 35.73 27.93 5.32
C GLY A 27 34.44 28.45 5.98
N ARG A 28 34.37 29.76 6.31
CA ARG A 28 33.17 30.41 6.86
C ARG A 28 32.04 30.54 5.83
N PHE A 29 32.35 30.66 4.54
CA PHE A 29 31.34 30.66 3.48
C PHE A 29 30.70 29.27 3.35
N TRP A 30 31.51 28.21 3.24
CA TRP A 30 31.01 26.82 3.17
C TRP A 30 30.24 26.41 4.42
N LEU A 31 30.69 26.82 5.61
CA LEU A 31 29.96 26.59 6.85
C LEU A 31 28.57 27.25 6.84
N ARG A 32 28.49 28.51 6.38
CA ARG A 32 27.20 29.22 6.27
C ARG A 32 26.29 28.61 5.21
N ALA A 33 26.84 28.25 4.04
CA ALA A 33 26.10 27.58 2.99
C ALA A 33 25.54 26.23 3.46
N PHE A 34 26.36 25.43 4.16
CA PHE A 34 25.92 24.17 4.78
C PHE A 34 24.82 24.40 5.83
N ALA A 35 25.00 25.38 6.72
CA ALA A 35 23.98 25.70 7.72
C ALA A 35 22.64 26.11 7.08
N VAL A 36 22.67 26.90 6.01
CA VAL A 36 21.46 27.26 5.25
C VAL A 36 20.80 26.02 4.64
N ILE A 37 21.58 25.12 4.03
CA ILE A 37 21.05 23.86 3.48
C ILE A 37 20.40 23.02 4.59
N VAL A 38 21.05 22.87 5.74
CA VAL A 38 20.49 22.13 6.88
C VAL A 38 19.17 22.73 7.34
N VAL A 39 19.09 24.06 7.48
CA VAL A 39 17.84 24.75 7.85
C VAL A 39 16.75 24.52 6.80
N LEU A 40 17.08 24.61 5.51
CA LEU A 40 16.13 24.32 4.44
C LEU A 40 15.64 22.87 4.51
N CYS A 41 16.51 21.89 4.73
CA CYS A 41 16.13 20.49 4.91
C CYS A 41 15.23 20.28 6.14
N LEU A 42 15.57 20.92 7.27
CA LEU A 42 14.77 20.85 8.51
C LEU A 42 13.37 21.46 8.38
N ILE A 43 13.14 22.31 7.37
CA ILE A 43 11.80 22.82 7.04
C ILE A 43 11.15 21.94 5.97
N TYR A 44 11.89 21.59 4.92
CA TYR A 44 11.40 20.85 3.76
C TYR A 44 10.84 19.47 4.13
N TYR A 45 11.56 18.69 4.94
CA TYR A 45 11.08 17.36 5.33
C TYR A 45 9.83 17.43 6.20
N PRO A 46 9.77 18.16 7.34
CA PRO A 46 8.56 18.19 8.15
C PRO A 46 7.33 18.76 7.43
N VAL A 47 7.50 19.84 6.66
CA VAL A 47 6.39 20.42 5.89
C VAL A 47 5.92 19.45 4.81
N GLY A 48 6.86 18.84 4.08
CA GLY A 48 6.53 17.86 3.04
C GLY A 48 5.89 16.60 3.60
N MET A 49 6.38 16.07 4.73
CA MET A 49 5.78 14.95 5.43
C MET A 49 4.33 15.26 5.84
N LEU A 50 4.06 16.44 6.41
CA LEU A 50 2.70 16.85 6.78
C LEU A 50 1.76 16.98 5.58
N MET A 51 2.28 17.32 4.40
CA MET A 51 1.49 17.42 3.17
C MET A 51 1.21 16.05 2.52
N VAL A 52 2.17 15.13 2.61
CA VAL A 52 2.09 13.81 1.97
C VAL A 52 1.40 12.79 2.88
N GLN A 53 1.60 12.88 4.20
CA GLN A 53 1.09 11.92 5.17
C GLN A 53 -0.44 11.86 5.15
N LYS A 54 -0.97 10.76 4.63
CA LYS A 54 -2.39 10.47 4.60
C LYS A 54 -2.64 8.96 4.75
N ILE A 55 -3.06 8.56 5.95
CA ILE A 55 -3.59 7.22 6.20
C ILE A 55 -5.10 7.33 6.10
N ASP A 56 -5.66 6.83 5.00
CA ASP A 56 -7.10 6.85 4.73
C ASP A 56 -7.68 5.45 4.96
N ASP A 57 -8.26 5.26 6.15
CA ASP A 57 -8.91 4.04 6.62
C ASP A 57 -10.44 4.14 6.62
N ASN A 58 -11.01 4.95 5.71
CA ASN A 58 -12.45 5.11 5.57
C ASN A 58 -13.18 3.77 5.27
N PRO A 59 -13.97 3.22 6.21
CA PRO A 59 -14.65 1.93 6.04
C PRO A 59 -15.75 1.96 4.95
N ASP A 60 -16.18 3.16 4.56
CA ASP A 60 -17.22 3.40 3.57
C ASP A 60 -16.64 3.70 2.18
N PHE A 61 -15.33 3.60 2.00
CA PHE A 61 -14.71 3.73 0.67
C PHE A 61 -15.37 2.78 -0.32
N SER A 62 -15.75 3.28 -1.50
CA SER A 62 -16.29 2.48 -2.59
C SER A 62 -15.62 2.86 -3.90
N GLY A 63 -15.32 1.87 -4.74
CA GLY A 63 -14.90 2.13 -6.12
C GLY A 63 -16.00 2.75 -6.98
N ASP A 64 -15.62 3.26 -8.15
CA ASP A 64 -16.56 3.69 -9.19
C ASP A 64 -17.19 2.44 -9.85
N TYR A 65 -18.35 2.03 -9.36
CA TYR A 65 -19.09 0.88 -9.87
C TYR A 65 -19.90 1.26 -11.11
N GLN A 66 -19.53 0.68 -12.26
CA GLN A 66 -20.21 0.89 -13.54
C GLN A 66 -20.78 -0.42 -14.11
N GLY A 67 -21.10 -1.39 -13.25
CA GLY A 67 -21.45 -2.76 -13.62
C GLY A 67 -20.32 -3.77 -13.38
N GLY A 68 -20.61 -5.05 -13.59
CA GLY A 68 -19.66 -6.13 -13.31
C GLY A 68 -19.63 -6.50 -11.82
N SER A 69 -18.44 -6.60 -11.24
CA SER A 69 -18.22 -6.93 -9.82
C SER A 69 -17.96 -5.68 -8.98
N HIS A 70 -18.63 -5.59 -7.83
CA HIS A 70 -18.39 -4.56 -6.83
C HIS A 70 -16.99 -4.68 -6.22
N ALA A 71 -16.55 -5.89 -5.89
CA ALA A 71 -15.23 -6.12 -5.30
C ALA A 71 -14.09 -5.70 -6.24
N VAL A 72 -14.24 -5.97 -7.54
CA VAL A 72 -13.27 -5.54 -8.56
C VAL A 72 -13.24 -4.02 -8.71
N ALA A 73 -14.40 -3.36 -8.72
CA ALA A 73 -14.47 -1.90 -8.76
C ALA A 73 -13.76 -1.27 -7.55
N THR A 74 -13.94 -1.84 -6.36
CA THR A 74 -13.27 -1.37 -5.14
C THR A 74 -11.78 -1.65 -5.13
N ALA A 75 -11.32 -2.80 -5.64
CA ALA A 75 -9.90 -3.06 -5.83
C ALA A 75 -9.26 -2.02 -6.76
N ILE A 76 -9.90 -1.72 -7.89
CA ILE A 76 -9.45 -0.67 -8.83
C ILE A 76 -9.37 0.68 -8.12
N GLY A 77 -10.43 1.06 -7.40
CA GLY A 77 -10.50 2.33 -6.68
C GLY A 77 -9.41 2.47 -5.63
N LEU A 78 -9.13 1.41 -4.85
CA LEU A 78 -8.10 1.43 -3.82
C LEU A 78 -6.69 1.56 -4.41
N ILE A 79 -6.38 0.81 -5.48
CA ILE A 79 -5.06 0.93 -6.14
C ILE A 79 -4.91 2.35 -6.72
N ASP A 80 -5.95 2.89 -7.37
CA ASP A 80 -5.93 4.24 -7.91
C ASP A 80 -5.74 5.30 -6.81
N ARG A 81 -6.46 5.17 -5.70
CA ARG A 81 -6.35 6.06 -4.54
C ARG A 81 -4.92 6.08 -4.00
N GLU A 82 -4.33 4.92 -3.72
CA GLU A 82 -2.98 4.87 -3.14
C GLU A 82 -1.89 5.30 -4.12
N VAL A 83 -2.04 4.98 -5.41
CA VAL A 83 -0.97 5.21 -6.39
C VAL A 83 -1.04 6.58 -7.05
N ASN A 84 -2.24 7.06 -7.34
CA ASN A 84 -2.45 8.28 -8.13
C ASN A 84 -2.97 9.45 -7.30
N GLN A 85 -3.74 9.22 -6.23
CA GLN A 85 -4.34 10.31 -5.45
C GLN A 85 -3.52 10.67 -4.20
N HIS A 86 -3.04 9.66 -3.46
CA HIS A 86 -2.26 9.85 -2.23
C HIS A 86 -0.76 9.90 -2.44
N GLN A 87 -0.31 9.66 -3.68
CA GLN A 87 1.08 9.36 -4.02
C GLN A 87 1.56 8.05 -3.38
N TRP A 88 2.18 7.19 -4.18
CA TRP A 88 2.79 5.97 -3.69
C TRP A 88 4.12 6.31 -3.03
N THR A 89 4.18 6.26 -1.70
CA THR A 89 5.35 6.76 -0.95
C THR A 89 6.42 5.69 -0.71
N ALA A 90 6.07 4.41 -0.85
CA ALA A 90 6.97 3.30 -0.52
C ALA A 90 8.21 3.20 -1.41
N ASN A 91 8.23 3.85 -2.58
CA ASN A 91 9.40 3.94 -3.44
C ASN A 91 9.90 5.38 -3.64
N ASP A 92 9.50 6.31 -2.78
CA ASP A 92 10.01 7.69 -2.83
C ASP A 92 11.53 7.69 -2.57
N PRO A 93 12.34 8.35 -3.41
CA PRO A 93 13.78 8.44 -3.20
C PRO A 93 14.10 9.33 -2.01
N PHE A 94 15.30 9.16 -1.43
CA PHE A 94 15.71 9.79 -0.17
C PHE A 94 15.56 11.32 -0.10
N PHE A 95 15.50 12.02 -1.24
CA PHE A 95 15.38 13.48 -1.33
C PHE A 95 13.91 13.96 -1.42
N MET A 96 12.94 13.05 -1.46
CA MET A 96 11.52 13.38 -1.36
C MET A 96 11.07 13.27 0.11
N PRO A 97 10.17 14.16 0.58
CA PRO A 97 9.74 14.13 1.98
C PRO A 97 9.00 12.85 2.37
N GLY A 98 8.31 12.21 1.43
CA GLY A 98 7.60 10.95 1.65
C GLY A 98 8.51 9.80 2.05
N SER A 99 9.80 9.82 1.67
CA SER A 99 10.77 8.80 2.07
C SER A 99 11.11 8.83 3.57
N ALA A 100 10.71 9.88 4.28
CA ALA A 100 10.86 9.99 5.74
C ALA A 100 9.59 9.54 6.49
N LEU A 101 8.52 9.21 5.77
CA LEU A 101 7.33 8.59 6.35
C LEU A 101 7.58 7.10 6.56
N ASP A 102 6.96 6.55 7.60
CA ASP A 102 7.11 5.14 7.95
C ASP A 102 5.76 4.42 7.94
N ASN A 103 4.82 4.92 8.73
CA ASN A 103 3.48 4.34 8.88
C ASN A 103 2.67 4.29 7.58
N MET A 104 2.68 5.37 6.79
CA MET A 104 1.91 5.46 5.55
C MET A 104 2.42 4.49 4.46
N PRO A 105 3.73 4.43 4.12
CA PRO A 105 4.26 3.40 3.23
C PRO A 105 3.91 1.96 3.64
N ASN A 106 4.00 1.64 4.94
CA ASN A 106 3.65 0.32 5.46
C ASN A 106 2.15 0.04 5.28
N PHE A 107 1.28 1.00 5.60
CA PHE A 107 -0.16 0.90 5.36
C PHE A 107 -0.51 0.68 3.88
N GLN A 108 0.08 1.47 2.99
CA GLN A 108 -0.06 1.35 1.53
C GLN A 108 0.38 -0.02 1.02
N THR A 109 1.52 -0.51 1.51
CA THR A 109 2.05 -1.84 1.18
C THR A 109 1.12 -2.95 1.66
N GLY A 110 0.53 -2.82 2.84
CA GLY A 110 -0.50 -3.73 3.36
C GLY A 110 -1.73 -3.82 2.45
N ILE A 111 -2.21 -2.68 1.95
CA ILE A 111 -3.33 -2.60 0.99
C ILE A 111 -2.98 -3.35 -0.29
N ILE A 112 -1.88 -3.00 -0.96
CA ILE A 112 -1.49 -3.63 -2.22
C ILE A 112 -1.23 -5.13 -2.05
N TYR A 113 -0.69 -5.56 -0.91
CA TYR A 113 -0.53 -6.97 -0.61
C TYR A 113 -1.88 -7.70 -0.59
N ALA A 114 -2.89 -7.18 0.11
CA ALA A 114 -4.24 -7.76 0.12
C ALA A 114 -4.86 -7.79 -1.28
N LEU A 115 -4.72 -6.69 -2.05
CA LEU A 115 -5.27 -6.61 -3.41
C LEU A 115 -4.56 -7.53 -4.40
N SER A 116 -3.27 -7.79 -4.18
CA SER A 116 -2.50 -8.82 -4.89
C SER A 116 -3.05 -10.21 -4.61
N ARG A 117 -3.29 -10.55 -3.33
CA ARG A 117 -3.94 -11.81 -2.93
C ARG A 117 -5.33 -11.95 -3.51
N PHE A 118 -6.16 -10.90 -3.43
CA PHE A 118 -7.47 -10.89 -4.05
C PHE A 118 -7.39 -11.11 -5.56
N SER A 119 -6.46 -10.46 -6.27
CA SER A 119 -6.34 -10.62 -7.73
C SER A 119 -5.90 -12.03 -8.13
N ILE A 120 -5.07 -12.69 -7.32
CA ILE A 120 -4.72 -14.11 -7.51
C ILE A 120 -5.96 -14.99 -7.37
N GLU A 121 -6.71 -14.85 -6.27
CA GLU A 121 -7.91 -15.67 -6.07
C GLU A 121 -9.04 -15.35 -7.06
N LEU A 122 -9.15 -14.08 -7.47
CA LEU A 122 -10.03 -13.66 -8.56
C LEU A 122 -9.66 -14.35 -9.87
N SER A 123 -8.37 -14.44 -10.20
CA SER A 123 -7.88 -15.14 -11.39
C SER A 123 -8.08 -16.66 -11.31
N ASP A 124 -7.87 -17.25 -10.13
CA ASP A 124 -7.84 -18.71 -9.96
C ASP A 124 -9.21 -19.32 -9.69
N GLN A 125 -10.04 -18.67 -8.87
CA GLN A 125 -11.29 -19.22 -8.37
C GLN A 125 -12.52 -18.59 -9.03
N ILE A 126 -12.57 -17.27 -9.12
CA ILE A 126 -13.81 -16.55 -9.43
C ILE A 126 -13.94 -16.22 -10.92
N GLY A 127 -12.85 -15.81 -11.57
CA GLY A 127 -12.82 -15.31 -12.95
C GLY A 127 -12.87 -16.39 -14.03
N ARG A 128 -13.12 -17.65 -13.66
CA ARG A 128 -13.12 -18.80 -14.55
C ARG A 128 -14.50 -19.45 -14.61
N ALA A 129 -14.98 -19.76 -15.82
CA ALA A 129 -16.26 -20.45 -16.00
C ALA A 129 -16.25 -21.91 -15.48
N ARG A 130 -15.08 -22.56 -15.48
CA ARG A 130 -14.81 -23.88 -14.89
C ARG A 130 -13.36 -23.93 -14.44
N GLY A 131 -13.02 -24.73 -13.41
CA GLY A 131 -11.65 -24.83 -12.90
C GLY A 131 -10.58 -25.20 -13.94
N SER A 132 -10.96 -25.92 -15.00
CA SER A 132 -10.08 -26.27 -16.13
C SER A 132 -10.12 -25.28 -17.31
N SER A 133 -10.89 -24.20 -17.21
CA SER A 133 -10.96 -23.17 -18.25
C SER A 133 -9.68 -22.33 -18.26
N GLN A 134 -9.37 -21.77 -19.43
CA GLN A 134 -8.29 -20.81 -19.56
C GLN A 134 -8.54 -19.61 -18.63
N VAL A 135 -7.47 -19.15 -17.99
CA VAL A 135 -7.47 -17.96 -17.15
C VAL A 135 -7.75 -16.73 -18.00
N ASP A 136 -8.57 -15.79 -17.50
CA ASP A 136 -8.72 -14.49 -18.15
C ASP A 136 -7.37 -13.76 -18.15
N SER A 137 -6.94 -13.30 -19.33
CA SER A 137 -5.62 -12.72 -19.51
C SER A 137 -5.41 -11.41 -18.75
N ASP A 138 -6.46 -10.62 -18.52
CA ASP A 138 -6.33 -9.39 -17.73
C ASP A 138 -6.24 -9.71 -16.23
N LEU A 139 -6.95 -10.73 -15.75
CA LEU A 139 -6.82 -11.18 -14.36
C LEU A 139 -5.44 -11.77 -14.07
N ASP A 140 -4.92 -12.60 -14.98
CA ASP A 140 -3.57 -13.17 -14.88
C ASP A 140 -2.51 -12.06 -14.86
N ASN A 141 -2.64 -11.07 -15.74
CA ASN A 141 -1.76 -9.90 -15.78
C ASN A 141 -1.84 -9.08 -14.47
N ALA A 142 -3.06 -8.75 -14.01
CA ALA A 142 -3.25 -8.01 -12.76
C ALA A 142 -2.62 -8.72 -11.56
N ALA A 143 -2.85 -10.04 -11.44
CA ALA A 143 -2.27 -10.87 -10.39
C ALA A 143 -0.73 -10.94 -10.49
N GLY A 144 -0.18 -10.89 -11.71
CA GLY A 144 1.26 -10.85 -11.96
C GLY A 144 1.89 -9.53 -11.52
N VAL A 145 1.39 -8.40 -12.00
CA VAL A 145 2.01 -7.08 -11.74
C VAL A 145 1.78 -6.57 -10.33
N LEU A 146 0.70 -6.98 -9.63
CA LEU A 146 0.51 -6.66 -8.21
C LEU A 146 1.45 -7.41 -7.26
N LYS A 147 2.13 -8.48 -7.72
CA LYS A 147 3.21 -9.12 -6.96
C LYS A 147 4.51 -8.32 -7.00
N PHE A 148 4.59 -7.31 -7.87
CA PHE A 148 5.77 -6.49 -7.98
C PHE A 148 6.04 -5.73 -6.68
N ARG A 149 7.30 -5.70 -6.27
CA ARG A 149 7.75 -5.03 -5.05
C ARG A 149 7.36 -3.56 -5.04
N GLY A 150 6.97 -3.05 -3.87
CA GLY A 150 6.48 -1.68 -3.69
C GLY A 150 7.55 -0.60 -3.54
N ASP A 151 8.82 -0.99 -3.42
CA ASP A 151 9.96 -0.13 -3.08
C ASP A 151 10.82 0.29 -4.29
N LYS A 152 10.40 -0.06 -5.51
CA LYS A 152 11.24 0.15 -6.69
C LYS A 152 11.00 1.51 -7.32
N TRP A 153 11.96 2.41 -7.17
CA TRP A 153 11.99 3.71 -7.83
C TRP A 153 12.41 3.59 -9.31
N VAL A 154 12.03 4.58 -10.12
CA VAL A 154 12.33 4.61 -11.57
C VAL A 154 13.85 4.68 -11.86
N PHE A 155 14.64 5.34 -11.01
CA PHE A 155 16.09 5.46 -11.18
C PHE A 155 16.83 4.79 -10.04
N ASP A 156 17.09 3.49 -10.14
CA ASP A 156 17.88 2.77 -9.15
C ASP A 156 19.32 2.53 -9.63
N PRO A 157 20.29 3.39 -9.28
CA PRO A 157 21.67 3.27 -9.73
C PRO A 157 22.39 2.03 -9.17
N SER A 158 21.83 1.36 -8.16
CA SER A 158 22.38 0.09 -7.66
C SER A 158 22.07 -1.09 -8.60
N ILE A 159 21.04 -0.97 -9.44
CA ILE A 159 20.63 -1.96 -10.44
C ILE A 159 21.01 -1.51 -11.85
N SER A 160 20.71 -0.27 -12.22
CA SER A 160 20.87 0.26 -13.59
C SER A 160 21.04 1.78 -13.60
N LEU A 161 21.95 2.27 -14.44
CA LEU A 161 22.09 3.70 -14.73
C LEU A 161 21.00 4.23 -15.70
N LEU A 162 20.24 3.34 -16.33
CA LEU A 162 19.08 3.67 -17.16
C LEU A 162 17.78 3.57 -16.34
N PRO A 163 16.77 4.43 -16.61
CA PRO A 163 15.48 4.35 -15.94
C PRO A 163 14.81 2.98 -16.17
N GLY A 164 14.37 2.37 -15.08
CA GLY A 164 13.61 1.12 -15.07
C GLY A 164 12.11 1.35 -14.95
N VAL A 165 11.37 0.25 -14.78
CA VAL A 165 9.92 0.31 -14.46
C VAL A 165 9.73 0.50 -12.96
N SER A 166 8.96 1.50 -12.57
CA SER A 166 8.65 1.79 -11.17
C SER A 166 7.48 0.97 -10.64
N SER A 167 7.33 0.87 -9.31
CA SER A 167 6.21 0.18 -8.67
C SER A 167 4.85 0.76 -9.08
N GLU A 168 4.72 2.08 -9.14
CA GLU A 168 3.50 2.77 -9.57
C GLU A 168 3.13 2.45 -11.02
N GLN A 169 4.12 2.31 -11.91
CA GLN A 169 3.86 1.91 -13.30
C GLN A 169 3.28 0.49 -13.39
N GLN A 170 3.70 -0.43 -12.51
CA GLN A 170 3.13 -1.78 -12.44
C GLN A 170 1.72 -1.76 -11.85
N TYR A 171 1.49 -0.98 -10.79
CA TYR A 171 0.16 -0.86 -10.18
C TYR A 171 -0.85 -0.17 -11.09
N ARG A 172 -0.43 0.81 -11.89
CA ARG A 172 -1.27 1.39 -12.96
C ARG A 172 -1.61 0.37 -14.06
N GLN A 173 -0.72 -0.56 -14.36
CA GLN A 173 -1.04 -1.66 -15.29
C GLN A 173 -2.10 -2.61 -14.70
N ALA A 174 -2.02 -2.91 -13.40
CA ALA A 174 -3.08 -3.67 -12.72
C ALA A 174 -4.43 -2.95 -12.76
N ILE A 175 -4.47 -1.64 -12.49
CA ILE A 175 -5.69 -0.83 -12.63
C ILE A 175 -6.30 -1.00 -14.02
N ALA A 176 -5.48 -0.86 -15.07
CA ALA A 176 -5.96 -0.96 -16.44
C ALA A 176 -6.47 -2.38 -16.78
N ALA A 177 -5.79 -3.41 -16.30
CA ALA A 177 -6.19 -4.80 -16.52
C ALA A 177 -7.50 -5.14 -15.80
N LEU A 178 -7.60 -4.85 -14.49
CA LEU A 178 -8.82 -5.07 -13.72
C LEU A 178 -10.01 -4.29 -14.30
N ARG A 179 -9.78 -3.06 -14.78
CA ARG A 179 -10.83 -2.25 -15.42
C ARG A 179 -11.35 -2.89 -16.70
N ARG A 180 -10.46 -3.30 -17.61
CA ARG A 180 -10.85 -4.02 -18.84
C ARG A 180 -11.60 -5.31 -18.55
N TYR A 181 -11.16 -6.07 -17.55
CA TYR A 181 -11.89 -7.26 -17.10
C TYR A 181 -13.30 -6.90 -16.62
N ASN A 182 -13.43 -5.88 -15.75
CA ASN A 182 -14.73 -5.53 -15.18
C ASN A 182 -15.70 -4.94 -16.22
N GLU A 183 -15.19 -4.18 -17.20
CA GLU A 183 -15.95 -3.70 -18.35
C GLU A 183 -16.47 -4.87 -19.20
N ARG A 184 -15.63 -5.88 -19.48
CA ARG A 184 -16.08 -7.10 -20.17
C ARG A 184 -17.11 -7.87 -19.34
N LEU A 185 -16.91 -7.95 -18.03
CA LEU A 185 -17.84 -8.62 -17.13
C LEU A 185 -19.21 -7.95 -17.15
N ALA A 186 -19.25 -6.61 -17.08
CA ALA A 186 -20.48 -5.83 -17.22
C ALA A 186 -21.18 -6.07 -18.57
N ALA A 187 -20.42 -6.26 -19.64
CA ALA A 187 -20.93 -6.60 -20.97
C ALA A 187 -21.31 -8.08 -21.15
N GLY A 188 -21.11 -8.94 -20.14
CA GLY A 188 -21.37 -10.40 -20.24
C GLY A 188 -20.31 -11.17 -21.04
N ASN A 189 -19.16 -10.57 -21.32
CA ASN A 189 -18.07 -11.12 -22.13
C ASN A 189 -16.90 -11.67 -21.30
N ALA A 190 -17.03 -11.72 -19.98
CA ALA A 190 -16.07 -12.33 -19.07
C ALA A 190 -16.79 -13.17 -18.01
N ALA A 191 -16.13 -14.21 -17.51
CA ALA A 191 -16.69 -15.07 -16.47
C ALA A 191 -16.49 -14.45 -15.08
N PHE A 192 -17.52 -14.56 -14.24
CA PHE A 192 -17.45 -14.33 -12.80
C PHE A 192 -18.36 -15.36 -12.13
N GLU A 193 -17.76 -16.43 -11.66
CA GLU A 193 -18.44 -17.63 -11.23
C GLU A 193 -18.82 -17.54 -9.77
N ARG A 194 -20.11 -17.27 -9.54
CA ARG A 194 -20.73 -17.13 -8.23
C ARG A 194 -21.13 -18.50 -7.70
N ARG A 195 -20.14 -19.29 -7.28
CA ARG A 195 -20.36 -20.61 -6.66
C ARG A 195 -19.84 -20.65 -5.23
N ALA A 196 -20.51 -21.44 -4.39
CA ALA A 196 -20.17 -21.56 -2.98
C ALA A 196 -18.78 -22.17 -2.77
N ASP A 197 -18.35 -23.12 -3.61
CA ASP A 197 -17.01 -23.72 -3.56
C ASP A 197 -15.90 -22.72 -3.92
N ASN A 198 -16.11 -21.91 -4.98
CA ASN A 198 -15.17 -20.85 -5.35
C ASN A 198 -15.02 -19.79 -4.24
N LEU A 199 -16.15 -19.38 -3.65
CA LEU A 199 -16.15 -18.45 -2.52
C LEU A 199 -15.43 -19.05 -1.32
N GLN A 200 -15.73 -20.31 -1.00
CA GLN A 200 -15.11 -21.03 0.10
C GLN A 200 -13.59 -21.13 -0.08
N GLU A 201 -13.10 -21.47 -1.27
CA GLU A 201 -11.65 -21.52 -1.53
C GLU A 201 -11.01 -20.14 -1.40
N THR A 202 -11.64 -19.10 -1.93
CA THR A 202 -11.19 -17.70 -1.79
C THR A 202 -11.05 -17.31 -0.32
N LEU A 203 -12.08 -17.58 0.50
CA LEU A 203 -12.06 -17.31 1.94
C LEU A 203 -10.98 -18.14 2.65
N ALA A 204 -10.78 -19.40 2.27
CA ALA A 204 -9.74 -20.23 2.88
C ALA A 204 -8.34 -19.64 2.64
N ARG A 205 -8.10 -19.07 1.47
CA ARG A 205 -6.84 -18.41 1.11
C ARG A 205 -6.65 -17.13 1.92
N PHE A 206 -7.69 -16.32 2.06
CA PHE A 206 -7.65 -15.13 2.93
C PHE A 206 -7.46 -15.51 4.41
N SER A 207 -8.12 -16.55 4.90
CA SER A 207 -7.97 -17.03 6.29
C SER A 207 -6.54 -17.52 6.59
N ASN A 208 -5.92 -18.23 5.63
CA ASN A 208 -4.52 -18.66 5.74
C ASN A 208 -3.58 -17.47 5.78
N ASP A 209 -3.80 -16.52 4.87
CA ASP A 209 -3.05 -15.28 4.80
C ASP A 209 -3.18 -14.50 6.12
N LEU A 210 -4.40 -14.32 6.65
CA LEU A 210 -4.65 -13.67 7.94
C LEU A 210 -3.97 -14.42 9.10
N GLY A 211 -3.91 -15.75 9.02
CA GLY A 211 -3.11 -16.57 9.94
C GLY A 211 -1.62 -16.21 9.93
N SER A 212 -1.04 -15.96 8.75
CA SER A 212 0.35 -15.48 8.65
C SER A 212 0.54 -14.08 9.26
N ALA A 213 -0.39 -13.15 9.04
CA ALA A 213 -0.34 -11.83 9.69
C ALA A 213 -0.47 -11.93 11.21
N SER A 214 -1.34 -12.81 11.71
CA SER A 214 -1.48 -13.10 13.15
C SER A 214 -0.18 -13.60 13.75
N ALA A 215 0.57 -14.46 13.04
CA ALA A 215 1.85 -14.98 13.52
C ALA A 215 2.93 -13.89 13.62
N LEU A 216 2.92 -12.91 12.70
CA LEU A 216 3.81 -11.75 12.77
C LEU A 216 3.48 -10.87 13.99
N LEU A 217 2.20 -10.61 14.24
CA LEU A 217 1.77 -9.88 15.43
C LEU A 217 2.12 -10.62 16.72
N ASP A 218 1.87 -11.93 16.78
CA ASP A 218 2.20 -12.77 17.94
C ASP A 218 3.70 -12.75 18.26
N ASN A 219 4.54 -12.85 17.22
CA ASN A 219 6.00 -12.76 17.40
C ASN A 219 6.43 -11.42 18.02
N LYS A 220 5.79 -10.31 17.61
CA LYS A 220 6.04 -8.99 18.19
C LYS A 220 5.51 -8.86 19.62
N VAL A 221 4.31 -9.35 19.88
CA VAL A 221 3.67 -9.32 21.21
C VAL A 221 4.48 -10.15 22.22
N ALA A 222 5.09 -11.25 21.79
CA ALA A 222 5.96 -12.09 22.62
C ALA A 222 7.27 -11.39 23.04
N HIS A 223 7.67 -10.32 22.35
CA HIS A 223 8.89 -9.55 22.62
C HIS A 223 8.55 -8.06 22.84
N PRO A 224 7.86 -7.73 23.94
CA PRO A 224 7.39 -6.37 24.18
C PRO A 224 8.57 -5.41 24.31
N SER A 225 8.49 -4.31 23.56
CA SER A 225 9.48 -3.23 23.59
C SER A 225 8.79 -1.92 23.24
N VAL A 226 9.01 -0.93 24.09
CA VAL A 226 8.49 0.43 23.91
C VAL A 226 9.30 1.23 22.89
N PHE A 227 10.49 0.75 22.53
CA PHE A 227 11.39 1.34 21.54
C PHE A 227 11.64 0.34 20.41
N ASP A 228 10.60 -0.37 19.96
CA ASP A 228 10.67 -1.21 18.76
C ASP A 228 10.34 -0.37 17.52
N THR A 229 11.38 -0.04 16.76
CA THR A 229 11.32 0.67 15.47
C THR A 229 10.68 -0.12 14.34
N THR A 230 10.18 -1.33 14.61
CA THR A 230 9.55 -2.19 13.60
C THR A 230 8.19 -2.71 14.08
N ALA A 231 7.72 -2.28 15.26
CA ALA A 231 6.41 -2.67 15.76
C ALA A 231 5.29 -1.89 15.04
N ASP A 232 5.53 -0.62 14.76
CA ASP A 232 4.74 0.23 13.89
C ASP A 232 4.69 -0.29 12.45
N ASP A 233 5.82 -0.73 11.88
CA ASP A 233 5.85 -1.36 10.55
C ASP A 233 4.82 -2.50 10.44
N VAL A 234 4.93 -3.48 11.36
CA VAL A 234 4.05 -4.64 11.39
C VAL A 234 2.61 -4.23 11.66
N PHE A 235 2.39 -3.25 12.55
CA PHE A 235 1.07 -2.73 12.87
C PHE A 235 0.41 -2.11 11.63
N TYR A 236 1.06 -1.16 10.95
CA TYR A 236 0.47 -0.45 9.82
C TYR A 236 0.36 -1.31 8.57
N ALA A 237 1.33 -2.18 8.29
CA ALA A 237 1.21 -3.17 7.21
C ALA A 237 0.04 -4.13 7.44
N THR A 238 -0.16 -4.58 8.68
CA THR A 238 -1.31 -5.43 9.02
C THR A 238 -2.62 -4.62 8.98
N LYS A 239 -2.64 -3.39 9.49
CA LYS A 239 -3.79 -2.48 9.45
C LYS A 239 -4.27 -2.25 8.02
N GLY A 240 -3.36 -1.92 7.09
CA GLY A 240 -3.70 -1.69 5.68
C GLY A 240 -4.23 -2.95 4.98
N ARG A 241 -3.69 -4.11 5.35
CA ARG A 241 -4.15 -5.40 4.84
C ARG A 241 -5.56 -5.75 5.32
N LEU A 242 -5.85 -5.54 6.61
CA LEU A 242 -7.18 -5.75 7.18
C LEU A 242 -8.19 -4.75 6.61
N TYR A 243 -7.78 -3.50 6.42
CA TYR A 243 -8.58 -2.47 5.76
C TYR A 243 -9.00 -2.90 4.35
N ALA A 244 -8.04 -3.26 3.50
CA ALA A 244 -8.33 -3.72 2.14
C ALA A 244 -9.21 -4.98 2.13
N TYR A 245 -8.95 -5.97 2.98
CA TYR A 245 -9.83 -7.14 3.08
C TYR A 245 -11.23 -6.80 3.56
N SER A 246 -11.39 -5.84 4.47
CA SER A 246 -12.72 -5.42 4.93
C SER A 246 -13.58 -4.91 3.78
N LEU A 247 -13.00 -4.08 2.90
CA LEU A 247 -13.69 -3.50 1.75
C LEU A 247 -13.94 -4.54 0.66
N ILE A 248 -12.93 -5.37 0.35
CA ILE A 248 -13.07 -6.45 -0.63
C ILE A 248 -14.13 -7.46 -0.18
N LEU A 249 -14.17 -7.84 1.10
CA LEU A 249 -15.18 -8.77 1.62
C LEU A 249 -16.56 -8.11 1.73
N ARG A 250 -16.65 -6.83 2.09
CA ARG A 250 -17.93 -6.10 2.02
C ARG A 250 -18.54 -6.19 0.62
N ASP A 251 -17.73 -5.92 -0.40
CA ASP A 251 -18.21 -5.83 -1.77
C ASP A 251 -18.33 -7.20 -2.46
N LEU A 252 -17.48 -8.17 -2.12
CA LEU A 252 -17.68 -9.57 -2.49
C LEU A 252 -18.96 -10.13 -1.88
N GLY A 253 -19.35 -9.67 -0.68
CA GLY A 253 -20.62 -10.05 -0.07
C GLY A 253 -21.81 -9.62 -0.92
N THR A 254 -21.70 -8.47 -1.59
CA THR A 254 -22.71 -8.01 -2.57
C THR A 254 -22.67 -8.87 -3.84
N ASP A 255 -21.47 -9.15 -4.36
CA ASP A 255 -21.30 -9.99 -5.56
C ASP A 255 -21.82 -11.43 -5.37
N PHE A 256 -21.80 -11.95 -4.14
CA PHE A 256 -22.21 -13.30 -3.74
C PHE A 256 -23.49 -13.32 -2.88
N GLU A 257 -24.28 -12.25 -2.87
CA GLU A 257 -25.43 -12.07 -1.97
C GLU A 257 -26.40 -13.28 -1.99
N ASN A 258 -26.70 -13.80 -3.18
CA ASN A 258 -27.58 -14.97 -3.34
C ASN A 258 -27.05 -16.19 -2.57
N ILE A 259 -25.75 -16.50 -2.69
CA ILE A 259 -25.13 -17.64 -1.99
C ILE A 259 -25.14 -17.42 -0.49
N LEU A 260 -24.81 -16.20 -0.04
CA LEU A 260 -24.77 -15.89 1.39
C LEU A 260 -26.16 -16.04 2.02
N ASN A 261 -27.20 -15.60 1.33
CA ASN A 261 -28.59 -15.72 1.75
C ASN A 261 -29.07 -17.18 1.73
N GLU A 262 -28.81 -17.92 0.65
CA GLU A 262 -29.16 -19.34 0.53
C GLU A 262 -28.51 -20.20 1.62
N ARG A 263 -27.25 -19.90 1.95
CA ARG A 263 -26.48 -20.61 2.99
C ARG A 263 -26.69 -20.05 4.39
N GLN A 264 -27.52 -19.01 4.54
CA GLN A 264 -27.86 -18.37 5.82
C GLN A 264 -26.63 -17.87 6.60
N VAL A 265 -25.60 -17.39 5.88
CA VAL A 265 -24.35 -16.89 6.48
C VAL A 265 -24.24 -15.36 6.46
N SER A 266 -25.23 -14.65 5.92
CA SER A 266 -25.18 -13.18 5.75
C SER A 266 -24.91 -12.42 7.04
N GLN A 267 -25.44 -12.88 8.18
CA GLN A 267 -25.14 -12.26 9.48
C GLN A 267 -23.68 -12.45 9.88
N VAL A 268 -23.16 -13.68 9.84
CA VAL A 268 -21.77 -13.99 10.20
C VAL A 268 -20.80 -13.26 9.26
N TRP A 269 -21.15 -13.11 7.98
CA TRP A 269 -20.41 -12.30 7.01
C TRP A 269 -20.30 -10.84 7.43
N ALA A 270 -21.42 -10.21 7.79
CA ALA A 270 -21.44 -8.82 8.25
C ALA A 270 -20.61 -8.63 9.52
N GLU A 271 -20.66 -9.57 10.46
CA GLU A 271 -19.87 -9.50 11.69
C GLU A 271 -18.36 -9.70 11.44
N MET A 272 -17.99 -10.54 10.46
CA MET A 272 -16.61 -10.69 9.99
C MET A 272 -16.08 -9.38 9.40
N VAL A 273 -16.83 -8.76 8.50
CA VAL A 273 -16.48 -7.47 7.89
C VAL A 273 -16.36 -6.40 8.98
N ALA A 274 -17.31 -6.31 9.90
CA ALA A 274 -17.26 -5.36 11.01
C ALA A 274 -16.02 -5.55 11.91
N SER A 275 -15.60 -6.79 12.15
CA SER A 275 -14.39 -7.07 12.92
C SER A 275 -13.11 -6.61 12.19
N LEU A 276 -13.04 -6.80 10.87
CA LEU A 276 -11.93 -6.27 10.06
C LEU A 276 -11.92 -4.73 10.06
N GLN A 277 -13.11 -4.10 9.94
CA GLN A 277 -13.24 -2.65 9.99
C GLN A 277 -12.80 -2.09 11.34
N ALA A 278 -13.22 -2.70 12.44
CA ALA A 278 -12.80 -2.31 13.79
C ALA A 278 -11.27 -2.39 13.97
N ALA A 279 -10.62 -3.41 13.39
CA ALA A 279 -9.17 -3.51 13.36
C ALA A 279 -8.53 -2.37 12.55
N SER A 280 -9.09 -2.08 11.38
CA SER A 280 -8.57 -1.07 10.45
C SER A 280 -8.77 0.37 10.93
N GLN A 281 -9.65 0.63 11.89
CA GLN A 281 -9.91 1.96 12.43
C GLN A 281 -9.07 2.28 13.68
N LEU A 282 -8.21 1.36 14.13
CA LEU A 282 -7.29 1.66 15.23
C LEU A 282 -6.30 2.74 14.80
N ASP A 283 -6.36 3.90 15.45
CA ASP A 283 -5.56 5.08 15.14
C ASP A 283 -4.76 5.57 16.36
N PRO A 284 -3.71 4.84 16.77
CA PRO A 284 -2.85 5.28 17.85
C PRO A 284 -1.93 6.40 17.39
N ILE A 285 -1.78 7.46 18.20
CA ILE A 285 -0.79 8.54 17.96
C ILE A 285 0.63 7.98 17.77
N MET A 286 0.95 6.95 18.55
CA MET A 286 2.20 6.19 18.45
C MET A 286 1.90 4.73 18.72
N VAL A 287 2.48 3.84 17.92
CA VAL A 287 2.36 2.39 18.15
C VAL A 287 3.27 2.01 19.32
N ILE A 288 2.64 1.49 20.36
CA ILE A 288 3.31 0.99 21.56
C ILE A 288 3.10 -0.53 21.65
N ASN A 289 4.21 -1.26 21.79
CA ASN A 289 4.24 -2.71 22.05
C ASN A 289 4.61 -2.97 23.52
N GLY A 290 3.71 -2.57 24.44
CA GLY A 290 3.86 -2.84 25.87
C GLY A 290 3.66 -4.32 26.23
N SER A 291 3.87 -4.70 27.49
CA SER A 291 3.50 -6.04 27.93
C SER A 291 1.99 -6.28 27.79
N ALA A 292 1.59 -7.50 27.43
CA ALA A 292 0.17 -7.85 27.29
C ALA A 292 -0.61 -7.73 28.61
N ASP A 293 0.06 -7.91 29.76
CA ASP A 293 -0.45 -7.73 31.12
C ASP A 293 0.04 -6.42 31.77
N GLY A 294 0.56 -5.49 30.96
CA GLY A 294 1.13 -4.23 31.42
C GLY A 294 0.08 -3.30 32.03
N ILE A 295 0.45 -2.63 33.13
CA ILE A 295 -0.45 -1.69 33.83
C ILE A 295 -0.45 -0.30 33.18
N ILE A 296 0.70 0.14 32.65
CA ILE A 296 0.94 1.54 32.26
C ILE A 296 0.88 1.74 30.74
N LEU A 297 1.43 0.81 29.97
CA LEU A 297 1.65 0.97 28.54
C LEU A 297 0.77 0.00 27.75
N PRO A 298 -0.03 0.49 26.78
CA PRO A 298 -0.88 -0.37 25.97
C PRO A 298 -0.06 -1.28 25.05
N ASN A 299 -0.67 -2.38 24.64
CA ASN A 299 -0.16 -3.21 23.54
C ASN A 299 -1.11 -3.10 22.34
N HIS A 300 -0.79 -2.20 21.41
CA HIS A 300 -1.63 -1.96 20.23
C HIS A 300 -1.62 -3.15 19.26
N LEU A 301 -0.52 -3.90 19.19
CA LEU A 301 -0.39 -5.08 18.32
C LEU A 301 -1.31 -6.20 18.81
N ALA A 302 -1.42 -6.39 20.13
CA ALA A 302 -2.37 -7.31 20.73
C ALA A 302 -3.82 -6.87 20.47
N GLY A 303 -4.10 -5.56 20.56
CA GLY A 303 -5.41 -5.00 20.21
C GLY A 303 -5.81 -5.25 18.74
N LEU A 304 -4.89 -5.00 17.80
CA LEU A 304 -5.09 -5.31 16.39
C LEU A 304 -5.27 -6.81 16.15
N GLY A 305 -4.44 -7.63 16.83
CA GLY A 305 -4.46 -9.09 16.76
C GLY A 305 -5.79 -9.69 17.25
N PHE A 306 -6.40 -9.11 18.28
CA PHE A 306 -7.71 -9.54 18.77
C PHE A 306 -8.80 -9.45 17.68
N TYR A 307 -8.91 -8.30 17.01
CA TYR A 307 -9.91 -8.12 15.95
C TYR A 307 -9.62 -8.97 14.72
N LEU A 308 -8.34 -9.11 14.35
CA LEU A 308 -7.90 -10.01 13.28
C LEU A 308 -8.33 -11.45 13.58
N LEU A 309 -8.06 -11.96 14.79
CA LEU A 309 -8.38 -13.33 15.17
C LEU A 309 -9.89 -13.57 15.21
N ARG A 310 -10.67 -12.59 15.67
CA ARG A 310 -12.14 -12.61 15.62
C ARG A 310 -12.65 -12.72 14.18
N ALA A 311 -12.20 -11.85 13.28
CA ALA A 311 -12.57 -11.89 11.86
C ALA A 311 -12.19 -13.23 11.22
N ARG A 312 -10.99 -13.75 11.48
CA ARG A 312 -10.54 -15.04 10.96
C ARG A 312 -11.39 -16.21 11.48
N THR A 313 -11.84 -16.14 12.74
CA THR A 313 -12.73 -17.16 13.32
C THR A 313 -14.08 -17.17 12.61
N GLN A 314 -14.70 -16.00 12.42
CA GLN A 314 -15.95 -15.86 11.67
C GLN A 314 -15.79 -16.28 10.20
N MET A 315 -14.65 -15.97 9.57
CA MET A 315 -14.32 -16.44 8.23
C MET A 315 -14.28 -17.97 8.14
N ASN A 316 -13.65 -18.64 9.11
CA ASN A 316 -13.59 -20.11 9.15
C ASN A 316 -14.95 -20.75 9.43
N GLU A 317 -15.79 -20.10 10.22
CA GLU A 317 -17.18 -20.53 10.42
C GLU A 317 -17.95 -20.50 9.09
N ILE A 318 -17.89 -19.40 8.34
CA ILE A 318 -18.50 -19.27 7.01
C ILE A 318 -17.99 -20.36 6.07
N ILE A 319 -16.66 -20.56 5.99
CA ILE A 319 -16.05 -21.63 5.20
C ILE A 319 -16.65 -23.00 5.55
N SER A 320 -16.80 -23.31 6.83
CA SER A 320 -17.34 -24.59 7.29
C SER A 320 -18.83 -24.79 6.94
N ILE A 321 -19.59 -23.70 6.86
CA ILE A 321 -21.01 -23.72 6.47
C ILE A 321 -21.14 -23.89 4.96
N LEU A 322 -20.31 -23.20 4.16
CA LEU A 322 -20.30 -23.32 2.70
C LEU A 322 -19.93 -24.74 2.21
N GLN A 323 -19.18 -25.50 3.01
CA GLN A 323 -18.81 -26.90 2.72
C GLN A 323 -19.97 -27.89 2.83
N ARG A 324 -21.02 -27.56 3.59
CA ARG A 324 -22.13 -28.45 3.90
C ARG A 324 -23.26 -28.34 2.87
#